data_AF-A0A7Y4UJC7-F1
#
_entry.id   AF-A0A7Y4UJC7-F1
#
_cell.length_a   1.000
_cell.length_b   1.000
_cell.length_c   1.000
_cell.angle_alpha   90.00
_cell.angle_beta   90.00
_cell.angle_gamma   90.00
#
_symmetry.space_group_name_H-M   'P 1'
#
loop_
_entity.id
_entity.type
_entity.pdbx_description
1 polymer ?
#
loop_
_entity_poly.entity_id
_entity_poly.type
_entity_poly.pdbx_seq_one_letter_code
_entity_poly.pdbx_strand_id
1 'polypeptide(L)' 'MSPGVVNITSTVIVLDWFNAYPKQGSGSGSILDKEGHILTNYHVVQEAQKIEVSLANKKTYAAKVLGADPDN' A
#
# COMPACT_ATOMS: atom_id res chain seq x y z
N MET A 1 7.42 -12.45 -10.25
CA MET A 1 7.70 -11.71 -9.01
C MET A 1 8.73 -12.50 -8.23
N SER A 2 9.81 -11.85 -7.77
CA SER A 2 10.72 -12.48 -6.80
C SER A 2 9.93 -12.79 -5.51
N PRO A 3 10.22 -13.89 -4.79
CA PRO A 3 9.49 -14.25 -3.57
C PRO A 3 9.46 -13.16 -2.48
N GLY A 4 10.34 -12.14 -2.57
CA GLY A 4 10.35 -10.99 -1.67
C GLY A 4 9.57 -9.76 -2.15
N VAL A 5 9.08 -9.71 -3.40
CA VAL A 5 8.43 -8.51 -3.97
C VAL A 5 6.91 -8.66 -3.95
N VAL A 6 6.22 -7.60 -3.54
CA VAL A 6 4.75 -7.55 -3.41
C VAL A 6 4.17 -6.35 -4.17
N ASN A 7 2.91 -6.47 -4.57
CA ASN A 7 2.15 -5.35 -5.12
C ASN A 7 1.36 -4.67 -3.99
N ILE A 8 1.36 -3.34 -3.95
CA ILE A 8 0.65 -2.55 -2.97
C ILE A 8 -0.39 -1.73 -3.70
N THR A 9 -1.64 -1.86 -3.26
CA THR A 9 -2.76 -1.06 -3.74
C THR A 9 -3.20 -0.14 -2.61
N SER A 10 -3.11 1.16 -2.82
CA SER A 10 -3.65 2.17 -1.92
C SER A 10 -4.98 2.70 -2.44
N THR A 11 -5.92 2.98 -1.57
CA THR A 11 -7.18 3.64 -1.92
C THR A 11 -7.27 4.93 -1.12
N VAL A 12 -7.39 6.05 -1.84
CA VAL A 12 -7.62 7.39 -1.32
C VAL A 12 -9.07 7.79 -1.61
N ILE A 13 -9.81 8.29 -0.63
CA ILE A 13 -11.13 8.87 -0.85
C ILE A 13 -10.94 10.32 -1.27
N VAL A 14 -11.30 10.62 -2.52
CA VAL A 14 -11.27 11.99 -3.05
C VAL A 14 -12.63 12.61 -2.85
N LEU A 15 -12.63 13.79 -2.23
CA LEU A 15 -13.82 14.62 -2.03
C LEU A 15 -13.78 15.73 -3.09
N ASP A 16 -14.80 15.77 -3.94
CA ASP A 16 -15.12 16.94 -4.73
C ASP A 16 -16.31 17.70 -4.11
N TRP A 17 -16.68 18.82 -4.72
CA TRP A 17 -17.79 19.68 -4.29
C TRP A 17 -19.14 18.96 -4.05
N PHE A 18 -19.39 17.80 -4.66
CA PHE A 18 -20.67 17.09 -4.53
C PHE A 18 -20.54 15.58 -4.31
N ASN A 19 -19.36 14.99 -4.47
CA ASN A 19 -19.17 13.54 -4.48
C ASN A 19 -17.93 13.13 -3.69
N ALA A 20 -18.01 11.95 -3.09
CA ALA A 20 -16.87 11.22 -2.57
C ALA A 20 -16.68 9.96 -3.42
N TYR A 21 -15.50 9.76 -4.01
CA TYR A 21 -15.21 8.54 -4.77
C TYR A 21 -13.82 7.98 -4.44
N PRO A 22 -13.67 6.64 -4.46
CA PRO A 22 -12.38 6.01 -4.23
C PRO A 22 -11.48 6.19 -5.46
N LYS A 23 -10.26 6.65 -5.22
CA LYS A 23 -9.16 6.71 -6.19
C LYS A 23 -8.09 5.73 -5.75
N GLN A 24 -7.68 4.84 -6.65
CA GLN A 24 -6.67 3.83 -6.35
C GLN A 24 -5.28 4.27 -6.85
N GLY A 25 -4.28 4.05 -6.01
CA GLY A 25 -2.86 4.06 -6.37
C GLY A 25 -2.31 2.64 -6.38
N SER A 26 -1.26 2.42 -7.17
CA SER A 26 -0.53 1.15 -7.20
C SER A 26 0.96 1.41 -7.05
N GLY A 27 1.62 0.58 -6.26
CA GLY A 27 3.07 0.60 -6.05
C GLY A 27 3.60 -0.79 -5.77
N SER A 28 4.90 -0.89 -5.53
CA SER A 28 5.55 -2.13 -5.13
C SER A 28 6.12 -2.01 -3.72
N GLY A 29 6.33 -3.16 -3.09
CA GLY A 29 7.05 -3.24 -1.83
C GLY A 29 7.90 -4.49 -1.76
N SER A 30 8.71 -4.55 -0.72
CA SER A 30 9.55 -5.71 -0.41
C SER A 30 9.28 -6.22 1.00
N ILE A 31 9.17 -7.53 1.16
CA ILE A 31 9.03 -8.19 2.46
C ILE A 31 10.37 -8.11 3.18
N LEU A 32 10.37 -7.56 4.40
CA LEU A 32 11.56 -7.39 5.24
C LEU A 32 11.83 -8.62 6.11
N ASP A 33 10.78 -9.26 6.63
CA ASP A 33 10.90 -10.38 7.56
C ASP A 33 9.70 -11.34 7.47
N LYS A 34 9.74 -12.39 8.29
CA LYS A 34 8.69 -13.42 8.38
C LYS A 34 7.48 -12.98 9.21
N GLU A 35 7.56 -11.85 9.91
CA GLU A 35 6.45 -11.27 10.68
C GLU A 35 5.49 -10.51 9.76
N GLY A 36 5.93 -10.23 8.52
CA GLY A 36 5.11 -9.62 7.48
C GLY A 36 5.32 -8.13 7.33
N HIS A 37 6.43 -7.59 7.85
CA HIS A 37 6.79 -6.21 7.61
C HIS A 37 7.18 -5.99 6.15
N ILE A 38 6.66 -4.92 5.55
CA ILE A 38 6.85 -4.58 4.14
C ILE A 38 7.38 -3.16 4.05
N LEU A 39 8.43 -2.97 3.26
CA LEU A 39 8.97 -1.67 2.91
C LEU A 39 8.41 -1.22 1.56
N THR A 40 7.98 0.03 1.47
CA THR A 40 7.52 0.69 0.24
C THR A 40 7.83 2.18 0.30
N ASN A 41 7.68 2.88 -0.81
CA ASN A 41 7.84 4.33 -0.83
C ASN A 41 6.70 5.03 -0.10
N TYR A 42 7.02 6.10 0.62
CA TYR A 42 6.05 6.87 1.39
C TYR A 42 4.86 7.34 0.56
N HIS A 43 5.09 7.89 -0.63
CA HIS A 43 4.04 8.39 -1.52
C HIS A 43 3.03 7.32 -1.97
N VAL A 44 3.37 6.03 -1.88
CA VAL A 44 2.45 4.92 -2.24
C VAL A 44 1.35 4.78 -1.20
N VAL A 45 1.70 4.99 0.07
CA VAL A 45 0.81 4.80 1.23
C VAL A 45 0.32 6.12 1.82
N GLN A 46 0.86 7.24 1.36
CA GLN A 46 0.46 8.58 1.76
C GLN A 46 -1.05 8.78 1.51
N GLU A 47 -1.75 9.30 2.53
CA GLU A 47 -3.20 9.62 2.49
C GLU A 47 -4.14 8.43 2.20
N ALA A 48 -3.61 7.21 2.11
CA ALA A 48 -4.41 6.02 1.84
C ALA A 48 -5.29 5.67 3.04
N GLN A 49 -6.61 5.62 2.86
CA GLN A 49 -7.54 5.11 3.89
C GLN A 49 -7.58 3.58 3.89
N LYS A 50 -7.23 2.94 2.78
CA LYS A 50 -7.12 1.49 2.67
C LYS A 50 -5.83 1.11 1.95
N ILE A 51 -5.11 0.14 2.50
CA ILE A 51 -3.91 -0.43 1.90
C ILE A 51 -4.08 -1.94 1.79
N GLU A 52 -3.86 -2.47 0.60
CA GLU A 52 -3.93 -3.89 0.30
C GLU A 52 -2.63 -4.36 -0.33
N VAL A 53 -2.07 -5.44 0.21
CA VAL A 53 -0.86 -6.07 -0.29
C VAL A 53 -1.24 -7.34 -1.02
N SER A 54 -0.88 -7.44 -2.29
CA SER A 54 -1.04 -8.64 -3.10
C SER A 54 0.30 -9.35 -3.26
N LEU A 55 0.35 -10.60 -2.81
CA LEU A 55 1.51 -11.46 -2.94
C LEU A 55 1.53 -12.14 -4.33
N ALA A 56 2.69 -12.69 -4.71
CA ALA A 56 2.86 -13.42 -5.96
C ALA A 56 1.89 -14.62 -6.12
N ASN A 57 1.40 -15.17 -5.02
CA ASN A 57 0.43 -16.27 -4.99
C ASN A 57 -1.03 -15.79 -5.13
N LYS A 58 -1.26 -14.54 -5.54
CA LYS A 58 -2.58 -13.88 -5.69
C LYS A 58 -3.39 -13.74 -4.39
N LYS A 59 -2.78 -14.00 -3.22
CA LYS A 59 -3.42 -13.67 -1.94
C LYS A 59 -3.26 -12.18 -1.65
N THR A 60 -4.33 -11.58 -1.18
CA THR A 60 -4.37 -10.16 -0.80
C THR A 60 -4.63 -10.03 0.68
N TYR A 61 -3.89 -9.13 1.33
CA TYR A 61 -3.97 -8.87 2.76
C TYR A 61 -4.17 -7.38 3.01
N ALA A 62 -5.02 -7.03 3.96
CA ALA A 62 -5.09 -5.66 4.45
C ALA A 62 -3.81 -5.33 5.22
N ALA A 63 -3.22 -4.17 4.95
CA ALA A 63 -2.02 -3.70 5.63
C ALA A 63 -2.30 -2.40 6.39
N LYS A 64 -1.47 -2.15 7.41
CA LYS A 64 -1.49 -0.92 8.19
C LYS A 64 -0.09 -0.31 8.15
N VAL A 65 -0.02 1.01 8.07
CA VAL A 65 1.24 1.74 8.20
C VAL A 65 1.72 1.64 9.66
N LEU A 66 2.91 1.08 9.86
CA LEU A 66 3.55 0.98 11.18
C LEU A 66 4.45 2.19 11.48
N GLY A 67 5.06 2.75 10.44
CA GLY A 67 5.90 3.93 10.49
C GLY A 67 6.11 4.48 9.08
N ALA A 68 6.45 5.77 9.00
CA ALA A 68 6.72 6.44 7.75
C ALA A 68 7.90 7.41 7.97
N ASP A 69 8.75 7.52 6.98
CA ASP A 69 9.80 8.53 6.91
C ASP A 69 9.50 9.41 5.68
N PRO A 70 8.91 10.60 5.87
CA PRO A 70 8.48 11.45 4.75
C PRO A 70 9.64 12.26 4.12
N ASP A 71 10.82 12.28 4.72
CA ASP A 71 11.97 13.09 4.27
C ASP A 71 12.90 12.36 3.28
N ASN A 72 12.61 11.09 2.95
CA ASN A 72 13.36 10.23 2.04
C ASN A 72 12.48 9.59 0.95
#